data_AF-A0A1Q4AT96-F1
#
_entry.id   AF-A0A1Q4AT96-F1
#
_cell.length_a   1.000
_cell.length_b   1.000
_cell.length_c   1.000
_cell.angle_alpha   90.00
_cell.angle_beta   90.00
_cell.angle_gamma   90.00
#
_symmetry.space_group_name_H-M   'P 1'
#
loop_
_entity.id
_entity.type
_entity.pdbx_description
1 polymer ?
#
loop_
_entity_poly.entity_id
_entity_poly.type
_entity_poly.pdbx_seq_one_letter_code
_entity_poly.pdbx_strand_id
1 'polypeptide(L)'
;MIGRGFEYVRELRGPGLPGVLFRSGSKVVATDVIDARSSAAPFLAGGLQGLYAEDSSMPHMAVTSFVAIPLERTVPNILLFGKGIGALRRAGVAVGGRQRLSLEGDFDKTFTLYCPEGYERDALEIFTPDLMQLLLDTTSGCDVELVDDWMFVYSRPGRYATADALDGLVAVTERSRDKVHRQTSRYRDERSPSASATVSPAEHAARVGRVAEGGARIKTRASALQVLITVGSTILLVVAGARFLFPDLVPWIP
;
A
#
# COMPACT_ATOMS: atom_id res chain seq x y z
N MET A 1 -12.78 24.00 -6.24
CA MET A 1 -13.11 22.56 -6.36
C MET A 1 -14.20 22.29 -7.40
N ILE A 2 -15.23 23.13 -7.53
CA ILE A 2 -16.20 23.05 -8.64
C ILE A 2 -15.52 23.58 -9.92
N GLY A 3 -15.21 22.70 -10.87
CA GLY A 3 -14.60 23.05 -12.16
C GLY A 3 -13.61 22.02 -12.73
N ARG A 4 -13.10 21.08 -11.92
CA ARG A 4 -12.14 20.04 -12.36
C ARG A 4 -12.69 18.62 -12.51
N GLY A 5 -14.01 18.44 -12.32
CA GLY A 5 -14.63 17.10 -12.33
C GLY A 5 -14.25 16.25 -11.12
N PHE A 6 -13.93 16.89 -9.99
CA PHE A 6 -13.64 16.21 -8.72
C PHE A 6 -14.93 16.11 -7.90
N GLU A 7 -15.21 14.94 -7.37
CA GLU A 7 -16.27 14.69 -6.41
C GLU A 7 -15.67 14.62 -5.00
N TYR A 8 -16.38 15.19 -4.03
CA TYR A 8 -15.98 15.11 -2.63
C TYR A 8 -16.89 14.14 -1.88
N VAL A 9 -16.29 13.16 -1.22
CA VAL A 9 -16.97 12.14 -0.43
C VAL A 9 -16.42 12.20 0.99
N ARG A 10 -17.26 12.62 1.95
CA ARG A 10 -16.84 12.79 3.34
C ARG A 10 -16.34 11.50 3.98
N GLU A 11 -17.02 10.40 3.72
CA GLU A 11 -16.70 9.10 4.32
C GLU A 11 -17.01 7.98 3.33
N LEU A 12 -16.04 7.10 3.10
CA LEU A 12 -16.19 5.90 2.29
C LEU A 12 -15.73 4.68 3.11
N ARG A 13 -16.70 3.87 3.54
CA ARG A 13 -16.46 2.65 4.30
C ARG A 13 -16.12 1.50 3.36
N GLY A 14 -15.05 0.77 3.65
CA GLY A 14 -14.64 -0.37 2.83
C GLY A 14 -14.46 0.00 1.36
N PRO A 15 -13.52 0.90 1.02
CA PRO A 15 -13.39 1.48 -0.33
C PRO A 15 -13.09 0.48 -1.44
N GLY A 16 -12.83 -0.80 -1.12
CA GLY A 16 -12.62 -1.87 -2.10
C GLY A 16 -11.32 -1.76 -2.89
N LEU A 17 -10.38 -0.91 -2.46
CA LEU A 17 -9.10 -0.70 -3.12
C LEU A 17 -8.12 -1.85 -2.80
N PRO A 18 -7.25 -2.25 -3.74
CA PRO A 18 -6.39 -3.43 -3.58
C PRO A 18 -5.15 -3.23 -2.69
N GLY A 19 -4.83 -1.98 -2.32
CA GLY A 19 -3.63 -1.63 -1.54
C GLY A 19 -3.54 -2.33 -0.18
N VAL A 20 -2.32 -2.52 0.32
CA VAL A 20 -2.02 -3.25 1.56
C VAL A 20 -2.74 -2.66 2.77
N LEU A 21 -2.92 -1.33 2.82
CA LEU A 21 -3.66 -0.66 3.90
C LEU A 21 -5.19 -0.76 3.75
N PHE A 22 -5.68 -1.20 2.60
CA PHE A 22 -7.10 -1.37 2.30
C PHE A 22 -7.56 -2.83 2.37
N ARG A 23 -6.63 -3.80 2.40
CA ARG A 23 -6.92 -5.25 2.45
C ARG A 23 -7.84 -5.68 3.59
N SER A 24 -7.84 -4.95 4.71
CA SER A 24 -8.75 -5.21 5.84
C SER A 24 -10.21 -4.81 5.54
N GLY A 25 -10.49 -4.30 4.34
CA GLY A 25 -11.83 -4.10 3.78
C GLY A 25 -12.73 -3.27 4.68
N SER A 26 -13.77 -3.90 5.23
CA SER A 26 -14.77 -3.28 6.11
C SER A 26 -14.20 -2.68 7.41
N LYS A 27 -12.94 -2.99 7.76
CA LYS A 27 -12.24 -2.44 8.93
C LYS A 27 -11.44 -1.17 8.61
N VAL A 28 -11.67 -0.56 7.45
CA VAL A 28 -10.97 0.66 7.02
C VAL A 28 -11.97 1.67 6.49
N VAL A 29 -11.76 2.94 6.85
CA VAL A 29 -12.57 4.07 6.40
C VAL A 29 -11.67 5.09 5.75
N ALA A 30 -12.01 5.47 4.52
CA ALA A 30 -11.44 6.62 3.88
C ALA A 30 -12.28 7.86 4.23
N THR A 31 -11.64 8.94 4.64
CA THR A 31 -12.29 10.20 5.04
C THR A 31 -11.83 11.34 4.15
N ASP A 32 -12.70 12.33 3.96
CA ASP A 32 -12.40 13.53 3.17
C ASP A 32 -11.87 13.21 1.78
N VAL A 33 -12.52 12.23 1.13
CA VAL A 33 -12.06 11.68 -0.14
C VAL A 33 -12.37 12.64 -1.28
N ILE A 34 -11.34 12.92 -2.07
CA ILE A 34 -11.43 13.57 -3.36
C ILE A 34 -11.38 12.47 -4.41
N ASP A 35 -12.49 12.27 -5.10
CA ASP A 35 -12.61 11.34 -6.22
C ASP A 35 -12.48 12.12 -7.53
N ALA A 36 -11.34 11.93 -8.19
CA ALA A 36 -11.03 12.57 -9.46
C ALA A 36 -11.02 11.56 -10.62
N ARG A 37 -11.61 10.37 -10.46
CA ARG A 37 -11.55 9.29 -11.46
C ARG A 37 -12.17 9.65 -12.81
N SER A 38 -13.07 10.63 -12.85
CA SER A 38 -13.68 11.15 -14.08
C SER A 38 -12.91 12.32 -14.71
N SER A 39 -11.78 12.74 -14.12
CA SER A 39 -10.95 13.83 -14.64
C SER A 39 -9.90 13.35 -15.65
N ALA A 40 -9.21 14.29 -16.32
CA ALA A 40 -8.14 13.97 -17.26
C ALA A 40 -6.91 13.30 -16.59
N ALA A 41 -6.75 13.45 -15.27
CA ALA A 41 -5.72 12.82 -14.47
C ALA A 41 -6.40 12.09 -13.30
N PRO A 42 -6.85 10.84 -13.50
CA PRO A 42 -7.66 10.13 -12.51
C PRO A 42 -6.86 9.81 -11.24
N PHE A 43 -7.46 10.05 -10.08
CA PHE A 43 -6.95 9.62 -8.78
C PHE A 43 -8.07 9.58 -7.72
N LEU A 44 -7.78 8.96 -6.58
CA LEU A 44 -8.49 9.12 -5.31
C LEU A 44 -7.49 9.64 -4.27
N ALA A 45 -7.86 10.61 -3.46
CA ALA A 45 -7.01 11.08 -2.36
C ALA A 45 -7.84 11.32 -1.10
N GLY A 46 -7.30 11.04 0.08
CA GLY A 46 -8.02 11.27 1.33
C GLY A 46 -7.24 10.85 2.57
N GLY A 47 -7.91 10.94 3.72
CA GLY A 47 -7.49 10.30 4.96
C GLY A 47 -7.84 8.81 4.96
N LEU A 48 -7.05 8.01 5.67
CA LEU A 48 -7.31 6.59 5.90
C LEU A 48 -7.20 6.28 7.39
N GLN A 49 -8.24 5.66 7.92
CA GLN A 49 -8.38 5.33 9.34
C GLN A 49 -8.80 3.86 9.49
N GLY A 50 -8.19 3.17 10.45
CA GLY A 50 -8.62 1.84 10.81
C GLY A 50 -9.84 1.89 11.73
N LEU A 51 -10.89 1.15 11.40
CA LEU A 51 -11.99 0.85 12.31
C LEU A 51 -11.57 -0.34 13.18
N TYR A 52 -10.97 -0.02 14.32
CA TYR A 52 -10.74 -0.99 15.40
C TYR A 52 -11.76 -0.71 16.49
N ALA A 53 -12.35 -1.75 17.07
CA ALA A 53 -13.15 -1.59 18.29
C ALA A 53 -12.25 -0.97 19.38
N GLU A 54 -12.80 -0.08 20.21
CA GLU A 54 -12.04 0.61 21.29
C GLU A 54 -11.30 -0.38 22.20
N ASP A 55 -11.86 -1.59 22.40
CA ASP A 55 -11.29 -2.68 23.22
C ASP A 55 -10.36 -3.65 22.47
N SER A 56 -10.01 -3.39 21.20
CA SER A 56 -9.17 -4.32 20.44
C SER A 56 -7.69 -4.19 20.80
N SER A 57 -7.03 -5.31 21.11
CA SER A 57 -5.58 -5.38 21.35
C SER A 57 -4.71 -5.19 20.09
N MET A 58 -5.35 -5.00 18.92
CA MET A 58 -4.67 -4.72 17.66
C MET A 58 -4.24 -3.25 17.66
N PRO A 59 -2.98 -2.93 17.26
CA PRO A 59 -2.55 -1.55 17.17
C PRO A 59 -3.49 -0.79 16.22
N HIS A 60 -4.12 0.27 16.72
CA HIS A 60 -4.90 1.19 15.89
C HIS A 60 -4.03 1.58 14.70
N MET A 61 -4.49 1.33 13.48
CA MET A 61 -3.79 1.82 12.31
C MET A 61 -3.71 3.34 12.45
N ALA A 62 -2.49 3.86 12.60
CA ALA A 62 -2.27 5.29 12.71
C ALA A 62 -2.90 5.98 11.51
N VAL A 63 -3.69 7.03 11.77
CA VAL A 63 -4.29 7.85 10.71
C VAL A 63 -3.21 8.22 9.70
N THR A 64 -3.48 7.96 8.43
CA THR A 64 -2.56 8.23 7.31
C THR A 64 -3.32 8.95 6.21
N SER A 65 -2.61 9.57 5.27
CA SER A 65 -3.21 10.05 4.04
C SER A 65 -2.77 9.16 2.90
N PHE A 66 -3.64 8.98 1.92
CA PHE A 66 -3.36 8.18 0.75
C PHE A 66 -3.69 8.95 -0.53
N VAL A 67 -3.03 8.52 -1.60
CA VAL A 67 -3.41 8.80 -2.98
C VAL A 67 -3.41 7.47 -3.72
N ALA A 68 -4.46 7.18 -4.47
CA ALA A 68 -4.56 6.02 -5.34
C ALA A 68 -4.69 6.51 -6.79
N ILE A 69 -3.76 6.11 -7.63
CA ILE A 69 -3.66 6.49 -9.04
C ILE A 69 -3.85 5.21 -9.85
N PRO A 70 -4.88 5.12 -10.73
CA PRO A 70 -5.04 3.97 -11.60
C PRO A 70 -3.92 3.93 -12.64
N LEU A 71 -3.48 2.72 -12.94
CA LEU A 71 -2.49 2.37 -13.95
C LEU A 71 -3.21 1.70 -15.11
N GLU A 72 -2.62 1.75 -16.31
CA GLU A 72 -3.24 1.11 -17.47
C GLU A 72 -3.10 -0.41 -17.49
N ARG A 73 -2.14 -0.93 -16.74
CA ARG A 73 -1.82 -2.36 -16.71
C ARG A 73 -1.66 -2.81 -15.28
N THR A 74 -1.99 -4.08 -15.07
CA THR A 74 -1.69 -4.74 -13.81
C THR A 74 -0.17 -4.91 -13.68
N VAL A 75 0.36 -4.60 -12.51
CA VAL A 75 1.79 -4.69 -12.17
C VAL A 75 1.98 -5.59 -10.95
N PRO A 76 3.17 -6.20 -10.77
CA PRO A 76 3.46 -7.00 -9.58
C PRO A 76 3.31 -6.17 -8.31
N ASN A 77 2.98 -6.82 -7.20
CA ASN A 77 2.81 -6.11 -5.94
C ASN A 77 4.17 -5.71 -5.34
N ILE A 78 4.57 -4.46 -5.57
CA ILE A 78 5.84 -3.89 -5.15
C ILE A 78 5.58 -2.84 -4.07
N LEU A 79 6.35 -2.89 -2.98
CA LEU A 79 6.32 -1.88 -1.92
C LEU A 79 7.63 -1.11 -1.89
N LEU A 80 7.55 0.22 -1.87
CA LEU A 80 8.65 1.11 -1.54
C LEU A 80 8.43 1.68 -0.16
N PHE A 81 9.30 1.31 0.76
CA PHE A 81 9.32 1.89 2.09
C PHE A 81 10.22 3.12 2.05
N GLY A 82 9.66 4.30 2.28
CA GLY A 82 10.42 5.52 2.44
C GLY A 82 11.33 5.46 3.68
N LYS A 83 12.35 6.31 3.72
CA LYS A 83 13.25 6.41 4.86
C LYS A 83 12.51 6.83 6.15
N GLY A 84 12.88 6.18 7.27
CA GLY A 84 12.31 6.44 8.59
C GLY A 84 11.00 5.67 8.85
N ILE A 85 10.23 6.11 9.85
CA ILE A 85 8.97 5.44 10.23
C ILE A 85 7.83 5.98 9.36
N GLY A 86 7.72 5.47 8.13
CA GLY A 86 6.67 5.75 7.15
C GLY A 86 5.27 5.24 7.55
N ALA A 87 4.27 5.53 6.71
CA ALA A 87 2.89 5.11 6.92
C ALA A 87 2.73 3.58 7.01
N LEU A 88 3.36 2.82 6.10
CA LEU A 88 3.33 1.36 6.09
C LEU A 88 3.91 0.79 7.38
N ARG A 89 5.06 1.31 7.84
CA ARG A 89 5.69 0.86 9.10
C ARG A 89 4.81 1.18 10.32
N ARG A 90 4.19 2.37 10.38
CA ARG A 90 3.25 2.72 11.47
C ARG A 90 1.98 1.87 11.46
N ALA A 91 1.53 1.44 10.28
CA ALA A 91 0.44 0.49 10.13
C ALA A 91 0.83 -0.96 10.46
N GLY A 92 2.08 -1.21 10.87
CA GLY A 92 2.57 -2.54 11.22
C GLY A 92 2.92 -3.42 10.03
N VAL A 93 2.96 -2.88 8.82
CA VAL A 93 3.37 -3.63 7.62
C VAL A 93 4.86 -3.95 7.72
N ALA A 94 5.17 -5.24 7.72
CA ALA A 94 6.55 -5.75 7.66
C ALA A 94 6.68 -6.76 6.52
N VAL A 95 7.82 -6.74 5.83
CA VAL A 95 8.13 -7.62 4.69
C VAL A 95 9.44 -8.36 4.97
N GLY A 96 9.51 -9.63 4.57
CA GLY A 96 10.70 -10.46 4.77
C GLY A 96 11.89 -10.01 3.91
N GLY A 97 13.11 -10.16 4.44
CA GLY A 97 14.33 -9.73 3.73
C GLY A 97 14.58 -10.40 2.38
N ARG A 98 14.09 -11.63 2.17
CA ARG A 98 14.21 -12.34 0.87
C ARG A 98 13.45 -11.66 -0.27
N GLN A 99 12.51 -10.78 0.06
CA GLN A 99 11.72 -10.01 -0.88
C GLN A 99 12.29 -8.62 -1.12
N ARG A 100 13.42 -8.28 -0.49
CA ARG A 100 14.08 -7.00 -0.68
C ARG A 100 14.92 -7.05 -1.96
N LEU A 101 14.75 -6.05 -2.81
CA LEU A 101 15.58 -5.83 -3.98
C LEU A 101 16.26 -4.47 -3.82
N SER A 102 17.57 -4.44 -4.10
CA SER A 102 18.39 -3.22 -4.13
C SER A 102 18.46 -2.74 -5.57
N LEU A 103 18.25 -1.44 -5.78
CA LEU A 103 18.39 -0.82 -7.09
C LEU A 103 19.70 -0.02 -7.17
N GLU A 104 20.20 0.17 -8.39
CA GLU A 104 21.44 0.92 -8.62
C GLU A 104 21.30 2.41 -8.28
N GLY A 105 22.45 3.04 -7.99
CA GLY A 105 22.55 4.46 -7.72
C GLY A 105 22.04 4.85 -6.32
N ASP A 106 21.46 6.05 -6.24
CA ASP A 106 21.08 6.67 -4.96
C ASP A 106 19.67 6.30 -4.48
N PHE A 107 18.94 5.46 -5.22
CA PHE A 107 17.56 5.11 -4.90
C PHE A 107 17.42 4.46 -3.52
N ASP A 108 18.36 3.56 -3.20
CA ASP A 108 18.45 2.85 -1.93
C ASP A 108 18.73 3.76 -0.72
N LYS A 109 19.18 5.02 -0.95
CA LYS A 109 19.36 6.02 0.12
C LYS A 109 18.01 6.57 0.60
N THR A 110 16.98 6.50 -0.24
CA THR A 110 15.65 7.08 0.01
C THR A 110 14.57 6.03 0.22
N PHE A 111 14.63 4.94 -0.54
CA PHE A 111 13.63 3.87 -0.50
C PHE A 111 14.26 2.51 -0.21
N THR A 112 13.47 1.63 0.39
CA THR A 112 13.74 0.19 0.39
C THR A 112 12.67 -0.48 -0.44
N LEU A 113 13.06 -1.09 -1.57
CA LEU A 113 12.14 -1.79 -2.46
C LEU A 113 11.93 -3.23 -1.99
N TYR A 114 10.68 -3.66 -2.00
CA TYR A 114 10.30 -5.05 -1.82
C TYR A 114 9.38 -5.52 -2.95
N CYS A 115 9.68 -6.69 -3.51
CA CYS A 115 8.86 -7.35 -4.53
C CYS A 115 8.59 -8.82 -4.16
N PRO A 116 7.65 -9.49 -4.82
CA PRO A 116 7.46 -10.93 -4.64
C PRO A 116 8.72 -11.70 -5.09
N GLU A 117 9.03 -12.81 -4.41
CA GLU A 117 10.15 -13.68 -4.79
C GLU A 117 9.93 -14.20 -6.22
N GLY A 118 10.93 -14.06 -7.09
CA GLY A 118 10.85 -14.45 -8.51
C GLY A 118 10.35 -13.36 -9.47
N TYR A 119 10.00 -12.17 -8.95
CA TYR A 119 9.58 -11.00 -9.72
C TYR A 119 10.63 -9.88 -9.72
N GLU A 120 11.88 -10.18 -9.36
CA GLU A 120 12.97 -9.21 -9.30
C GLU A 120 13.27 -8.59 -10.66
N ARG A 121 13.26 -9.42 -11.73
CA ARG A 121 13.46 -8.94 -13.11
C ARG A 121 12.34 -8.00 -13.54
N ASP A 122 11.10 -8.39 -13.27
CA ASP A 122 9.91 -7.58 -13.55
C ASP A 122 9.95 -6.23 -12.83
N ALA A 123 10.42 -6.22 -11.57
CA ALA A 123 10.63 -4.99 -10.83
C ALA A 123 11.69 -4.09 -11.50
N LEU A 124 12.81 -4.64 -11.98
CA LEU A 124 13.84 -3.86 -12.70
C LEU A 124 13.32 -3.23 -14.00
N GLU A 125 12.45 -3.92 -14.73
CA GLU A 125 11.84 -3.39 -15.97
C GLU A 125 10.87 -2.23 -15.71
N ILE A 126 10.14 -2.30 -14.59
CA ILE A 126 9.22 -1.23 -14.14
C ILE A 126 10.04 -0.04 -13.63
N PHE A 127 11.05 -0.29 -12.80
CA PHE A 127 11.87 0.73 -12.14
C PHE A 127 13.00 1.24 -13.04
N THR A 128 12.62 1.85 -14.16
CA THR A 128 13.59 2.56 -15.00
C THR A 128 14.21 3.74 -14.27
N PRO A 129 15.42 4.20 -14.69
CA PRO A 129 16.05 5.40 -14.12
C PRO A 129 15.11 6.60 -14.08
N ASP A 130 14.31 6.72 -15.12
CA ASP A 130 13.31 7.75 -15.34
C ASP A 130 12.16 7.73 -14.32
N LEU A 131 11.64 6.54 -13.98
CA LEU A 131 10.65 6.38 -12.92
C LEU A 131 11.27 6.59 -11.54
N MET A 132 12.49 6.09 -11.32
CA MET A 132 13.20 6.26 -10.06
C MET A 132 13.39 7.74 -9.71
N GLN A 133 13.84 8.57 -10.66
CA GLN A 133 14.01 10.02 -10.46
C GLN A 133 12.69 10.71 -10.13
N LEU A 134 11.64 10.39 -10.89
CA LEU A 134 10.30 10.91 -10.61
C LEU A 134 9.84 10.58 -9.19
N LEU A 135 10.03 9.35 -8.71
CA LEU A 135 9.66 8.95 -7.35
C LEU A 135 10.49 9.67 -6.29
N LEU A 136 11.79 9.85 -6.52
CA LEU A 136 12.67 10.63 -5.64
C LEU A 136 12.19 12.08 -5.51
N ASP A 137 11.83 12.71 -6.63
CA ASP A 137 11.41 14.12 -6.67
C ASP A 137 10.05 14.33 -6.00
N THR A 138 9.13 13.38 -6.18
CA THR A 138 7.71 13.61 -5.88
C THR A 138 7.20 12.90 -4.63
N THR A 139 7.79 11.76 -4.29
CA THR A 139 7.32 10.88 -3.20
C THR A 139 8.33 10.69 -2.08
N SER A 140 9.42 11.46 -2.07
CA SER A 140 10.37 11.42 -0.96
C SER A 140 9.69 11.64 0.40
N GLY A 141 10.00 10.75 1.34
CA GLY A 141 9.38 10.73 2.67
C GLY A 141 7.96 10.13 2.75
N CYS A 142 7.46 9.58 1.64
CA CYS A 142 6.24 8.76 1.60
C CYS A 142 6.59 7.29 1.39
N ASP A 143 5.63 6.41 1.62
CA ASP A 143 5.70 5.03 1.14
C ASP A 143 4.90 4.91 -0.15
N VAL A 144 5.30 4.02 -1.05
CA VAL A 144 4.62 3.79 -2.33
C VAL A 144 4.30 2.30 -2.47
N GLU A 145 3.16 1.99 -3.07
CA GLU A 145 2.77 0.62 -3.39
C GLU A 145 2.30 0.56 -4.83
N LEU A 146 2.81 -0.40 -5.58
CA LEU A 146 2.24 -0.84 -6.85
C LEU A 146 1.49 -2.13 -6.56
N VAL A 147 0.24 -2.24 -6.96
CA VAL A 147 -0.55 -3.48 -6.83
C VAL A 147 -1.71 -3.45 -7.79
N ASP A 148 -1.96 -4.59 -8.42
CA ASP A 148 -2.94 -4.69 -9.50
C ASP A 148 -2.72 -3.56 -10.52
N ASP A 149 -3.76 -2.84 -10.90
CA ASP A 149 -3.77 -1.67 -11.76
C ASP A 149 -3.72 -0.35 -10.96
N TRP A 150 -3.04 -0.32 -9.81
CA TRP A 150 -2.98 0.86 -8.94
C TRP A 150 -1.58 1.18 -8.45
N MET A 151 -1.29 2.48 -8.37
CA MET A 151 -0.20 3.03 -7.59
C MET A 151 -0.79 3.78 -6.39
N PHE A 152 -0.38 3.39 -5.19
CA PHE A 152 -0.70 4.07 -3.95
C PHE A 152 0.50 4.86 -3.44
N VAL A 153 0.24 6.07 -2.95
CA VAL A 153 1.21 6.86 -2.17
C VAL A 153 0.63 7.05 -0.78
N TYR A 154 1.34 6.56 0.24
CA TYR A 154 0.95 6.67 1.64
C TYR A 154 1.85 7.65 2.38
N SER A 155 1.25 8.56 3.14
CA SER A 155 1.98 9.63 3.81
C SER A 155 1.57 9.82 5.27
N ARG A 156 2.23 10.75 5.95
CA ARG A 156 1.70 11.27 7.21
C ARG A 156 0.31 11.89 7.00
N PRO A 157 -0.57 11.84 8.00
CA PRO A 157 -1.91 12.41 7.89
C PRO A 157 -1.84 13.92 7.64
N GLY A 158 -2.82 14.43 6.90
CA GLY A 158 -2.95 15.86 6.57
C GLY A 158 -2.10 16.33 5.39
N ARG A 159 -1.33 15.44 4.72
CA ARG A 159 -0.44 15.85 3.61
C ARG A 159 -1.18 16.45 2.42
N TYR A 160 -2.42 16.04 2.15
CA TYR A 160 -3.22 16.51 1.01
C TYR A 160 -4.44 17.34 1.45
N ALA A 161 -4.40 17.92 2.66
CA ALA A 161 -5.52 18.66 3.24
C ALA A 161 -5.66 20.10 2.70
N THR A 162 -4.69 20.60 1.93
CA THR A 162 -4.71 21.96 1.37
C THR A 162 -4.85 21.93 -0.16
N ALA A 163 -5.40 23.01 -0.72
CA ALA A 163 -5.51 23.15 -2.18
C ALA A 163 -4.14 23.12 -2.87
N ASP A 164 -3.13 23.76 -2.29
CA ASP A 164 -1.75 23.74 -2.83
C ASP A 164 -1.14 22.34 -2.80
N ALA A 165 -1.39 21.57 -1.73
CA ALA A 165 -0.92 20.20 -1.65
C ALA A 165 -1.64 19.28 -2.63
N LEU A 166 -2.92 19.54 -2.89
CA LEU A 166 -3.70 18.86 -3.91
C LEU A 166 -3.22 19.22 -5.32
N ASP A 167 -2.94 20.49 -5.60
CA ASP A 167 -2.40 20.95 -6.88
C ASP A 167 -1.01 20.36 -7.15
N GLY A 168 -0.15 20.32 -6.12
CA GLY A 168 1.13 19.63 -6.16
C GLY A 168 0.95 18.13 -6.45
N LEU A 169 -0.03 17.49 -5.81
CA LEU A 169 -0.34 16.08 -6.06
C LEU A 169 -0.88 15.82 -7.47
N VAL A 170 -1.73 16.70 -8.00
CA VAL A 170 -2.24 16.63 -9.36
C VAL A 170 -1.07 16.75 -10.34
N ALA A 171 -0.18 17.74 -10.16
CA ALA A 171 1.00 17.90 -11.00
C ALA A 171 1.95 16.70 -10.91
N VAL A 172 2.11 16.12 -9.72
CA VAL A 172 2.84 14.85 -9.52
C VAL A 172 2.16 13.73 -10.27
N THR A 173 0.84 13.58 -10.13
CA THR A 173 0.05 12.53 -10.80
C THR A 173 0.11 12.67 -12.30
N GLU A 174 0.09 13.88 -12.85
CA GLU A 174 0.24 14.14 -14.29
C GLU A 174 1.65 13.78 -14.77
N ARG A 175 2.70 14.24 -14.07
CA ARG A 175 4.10 13.88 -14.37
C ARG A 175 4.35 12.39 -14.23
N SER A 176 3.73 11.76 -13.23
CA SER A 176 3.78 10.33 -12.98
C SER A 176 3.00 9.57 -14.01
N ARG A 177 1.83 10.04 -14.42
CA ARG A 177 1.03 9.42 -15.46
C ARG A 177 1.85 9.37 -16.73
N ASP A 178 2.35 10.47 -17.29
CA ASP A 178 3.09 10.42 -18.57
C ASP A 178 4.30 9.47 -18.59
N LYS A 179 4.92 9.23 -17.42
CA LYS A 179 6.14 8.43 -17.28
C LYS A 179 5.87 6.98 -16.84
N VAL A 180 5.08 6.79 -15.79
CA VAL A 180 4.61 5.48 -15.29
C VAL A 180 3.72 4.81 -16.34
N HIS A 181 2.79 5.54 -16.96
CA HIS A 181 1.92 5.03 -18.02
C HIS A 181 2.73 4.58 -19.24
N ARG A 182 3.68 5.42 -19.70
CA ARG A 182 4.55 5.07 -20.84
C ARG A 182 5.41 3.85 -20.55
N GLN A 183 5.89 3.68 -19.32
CA GLN A 183 6.75 2.57 -18.95
C GLN A 183 5.98 1.28 -18.62
N THR A 184 4.87 1.38 -17.87
CA THR A 184 4.00 0.24 -17.56
C THR A 184 3.27 -0.29 -18.79
N SER A 185 3.01 0.55 -19.81
CA SER A 185 2.44 0.09 -21.09
C SER A 185 3.29 -0.98 -21.79
N ARG A 186 4.61 -1.02 -21.51
CA ARG A 186 5.54 -2.00 -22.06
C ARG A 186 5.61 -3.28 -21.24
N TYR A 187 5.16 -3.26 -19.99
CA TYR A 187 5.20 -4.43 -19.12
C TYR A 187 4.16 -5.48 -19.54
N ARG A 188 4.60 -6.75 -19.57
CA ARG A 188 3.77 -7.92 -19.80
C ARG A 188 4.36 -9.08 -19.02
N ASP A 189 3.63 -9.57 -18.02
CA ASP A 189 4.04 -10.79 -17.31
C ASP A 189 3.95 -11.99 -18.27
N GLU A 190 5.11 -12.51 -18.69
CA GLU A 190 5.22 -13.69 -19.55
C GLU A 190 4.64 -14.95 -18.89
N ARG A 191 4.52 -14.95 -17.56
CA ARG A 191 3.99 -16.06 -16.75
C ARG A 191 2.47 -16.00 -16.61
N SER A 192 1.84 -14.92 -17.09
CA SER A 192 0.39 -14.77 -17.10
C SER A 192 -0.26 -15.85 -17.97
N PRO A 193 -1.34 -16.50 -17.51
CA PRO A 193 -2.02 -17.58 -18.25
C PRO A 193 -2.59 -17.16 -19.62
N SER A 194 -2.52 -15.88 -19.97
CA SER A 194 -2.86 -15.35 -21.29
C SER A 194 -1.87 -15.70 -22.41
N ALA A 195 -0.73 -16.35 -22.10
CA ALA A 195 0.24 -16.80 -23.12
C ALA A 195 -0.13 -18.14 -23.80
N SER A 196 -1.07 -18.91 -23.26
CA SER A 196 -1.46 -20.21 -23.82
C SER A 196 -2.86 -20.64 -23.37
N ALA A 197 -3.89 -20.19 -24.09
CA ALA A 197 -5.16 -20.91 -24.24
C ALA A 197 -6.06 -20.17 -25.24
N THR A 198 -6.77 -20.93 -26.07
CA THR A 198 -7.85 -20.47 -26.95
C THR A 198 -9.04 -20.06 -26.06
N VAL A 199 -9.10 -18.79 -25.67
CA VAL A 199 -10.19 -18.23 -24.84
C VAL A 199 -10.87 -17.11 -25.62
N SER A 200 -12.18 -16.90 -25.39
CA SER A 200 -12.98 -15.91 -26.10
C SER A 200 -12.39 -14.49 -26.01
N PRO A 201 -12.61 -13.58 -26.99
CA PRO A 201 -12.04 -12.22 -26.97
C PRO A 201 -12.37 -11.40 -25.71
N ALA A 202 -13.54 -11.62 -25.10
CA ALA A 202 -13.96 -10.95 -23.86
C ALA A 202 -13.24 -11.50 -22.62
N GLU A 203 -13.06 -12.82 -22.54
CA GLU A 203 -12.27 -13.45 -21.47
C GLU A 203 -10.77 -13.22 -21.65
N HIS A 204 -10.30 -13.11 -22.89
CA HIS A 204 -8.95 -12.67 -23.22
C HIS A 204 -8.74 -11.22 -22.75
N ALA A 205 -9.65 -10.29 -23.05
CA ALA A 205 -9.55 -8.90 -22.56
C ALA A 205 -9.58 -8.79 -21.02
N ALA A 206 -10.33 -9.66 -20.33
CA ALA A 206 -10.35 -9.72 -18.87
C ALA A 206 -9.11 -10.40 -18.23
N ARG A 207 -8.34 -11.17 -19.01
CA ARG A 207 -7.13 -11.91 -18.60
C ARG A 207 -5.83 -11.29 -19.11
N VAL A 208 -5.88 -10.52 -20.19
CA VAL A 208 -4.77 -9.74 -20.75
C VAL A 208 -4.42 -8.66 -19.75
N GLY A 209 -3.21 -8.74 -19.21
CA GLY A 209 -2.70 -7.79 -18.23
C GLY A 209 -2.55 -8.36 -16.84
N ARG A 210 -3.17 -9.51 -16.46
CA ARG A 210 -3.05 -10.03 -15.09
C ARG A 210 -1.67 -10.58 -14.79
N VAL A 211 -1.05 -10.13 -13.71
CA VAL A 211 0.14 -10.74 -13.12
C VAL A 211 -0.21 -12.12 -12.58
N ALA A 212 0.68 -13.11 -12.72
CA ALA A 212 0.45 -14.44 -12.17
C ALA A 212 0.35 -14.40 -10.63
N GLU A 213 -0.29 -15.41 -10.03
CA GLU A 213 -0.59 -15.42 -8.59
C GLU A 213 0.64 -15.17 -7.70
N GLY A 214 1.81 -15.66 -8.11
CA GLY A 214 3.07 -15.47 -7.38
C GLY A 214 3.52 -14.00 -7.28
N GLY A 215 3.15 -13.15 -8.25
CA GLY A 215 3.49 -11.73 -8.29
C GLY A 215 2.37 -10.82 -7.83
N ALA A 216 1.14 -11.35 -7.76
CA ALA A 216 -0.04 -10.55 -7.48
C ALA A 216 -0.01 -9.93 -6.08
N ARG A 217 0.60 -10.57 -5.09
CA ARG A 217 0.60 -10.10 -3.70
C ARG A 217 1.90 -10.38 -2.96
N ILE A 218 2.39 -9.37 -2.26
CA ILE A 218 3.55 -9.45 -1.40
C ILE A 218 3.19 -10.21 -0.11
N LYS A 219 4.11 -11.06 0.37
CA LYS A 219 3.95 -11.74 1.66
C LYS A 219 4.39 -10.81 2.79
N THR A 220 3.41 -10.30 3.53
CA THR A 220 3.67 -9.55 4.76
C THR A 220 3.90 -10.52 5.92
N ARG A 221 4.75 -10.13 6.88
CA ARG A 221 4.92 -10.83 8.17
C ARG A 221 4.32 -9.96 9.28
N ALA A 222 3.94 -10.58 10.39
CA ALA A 222 3.63 -9.82 11.60
C ALA A 222 4.88 -9.03 12.01
N SER A 223 4.71 -7.73 12.31
CA SER A 223 5.80 -6.91 12.83
C SER A 223 6.30 -7.49 14.16
N ALA A 224 7.62 -7.45 14.43
CA ALA A 224 8.17 -7.93 15.70
C ALA A 224 7.51 -7.25 16.92
N LEU A 225 7.11 -5.98 16.77
CA LEU A 225 6.35 -5.24 17.78
C LEU A 225 4.94 -5.82 17.99
N GLN A 226 4.26 -6.22 16.91
CA GLN A 226 2.95 -6.89 17.01
C GLN A 226 3.07 -8.27 17.64
N VAL A 227 4.14 -9.02 17.33
CA VAL A 227 4.42 -10.31 17.98
C VAL A 227 4.66 -10.09 19.47
N LEU A 228 5.47 -9.11 19.86
CA LEU A 228 5.72 -8.75 21.26
C LEU A 228 4.44 -8.33 21.99
N ILE A 229 3.60 -7.48 21.40
CA ILE A 229 2.30 -7.08 21.98
C ILE A 229 1.39 -8.29 22.16
N THR A 230 1.29 -9.15 21.14
CA THR A 230 0.44 -10.35 21.20
C THR A 230 0.93 -11.33 22.27
N VAL A 231 2.24 -11.61 22.31
CA VAL A 231 2.85 -12.49 23.31
C VAL A 231 2.68 -11.89 24.71
N GLY A 232 2.96 -10.60 24.88
CA GLY A 232 2.81 -9.89 26.15
C GLY A 232 1.38 -9.90 26.67
N SER A 233 0.39 -9.61 25.83
CA SER A 233 -1.03 -9.65 26.20
C SER A 233 -1.50 -11.07 26.56
N THR A 234 -1.02 -12.09 25.84
CA THR A 234 -1.33 -13.49 26.14
C THR A 234 -0.75 -13.90 27.49
N ILE A 235 0.50 -13.53 27.79
CA ILE A 235 1.12 -13.78 29.09
C ILE A 235 0.33 -13.07 30.20
N LEU A 236 -0.04 -11.80 30.00
CA LEU A 236 -0.84 -11.04 30.96
C LEU A 236 -2.19 -11.71 31.25
N LEU A 237 -2.89 -12.19 30.22
CA LEU A 237 -4.17 -12.90 30.37
C LEU A 237 -4.00 -14.23 31.09
N VAL A 238 -2.95 -14.99 30.81
CA VAL A 238 -2.63 -16.24 31.52
C VAL A 238 -2.33 -15.96 32.99
N VAL A 239 -1.54 -14.92 33.30
CA VAL A 239 -1.23 -14.53 34.68
C VAL A 239 -2.49 -14.05 35.40
N ALA A 240 -3.32 -13.21 34.77
CA ALA A 240 -4.57 -12.73 35.34
C ALA A 240 -5.57 -13.87 35.56
N GLY A 241 -5.70 -14.79 34.60
CA GLY A 241 -6.54 -15.98 34.71
C GLY A 241 -6.06 -16.96 35.78
N ALA A 242 -4.75 -17.18 35.88
CA ALA A 242 -4.16 -17.98 36.95
C ALA A 242 -4.40 -17.35 38.33
N ARG A 243 -4.30 -16.01 38.44
CA ARG A 243 -4.61 -15.29 39.69
C ARG A 243 -6.09 -15.37 40.06
N PHE A 244 -6.99 -15.36 39.08
CA PHE A 244 -8.43 -15.51 39.31
C PHE A 244 -8.81 -16.93 39.74
N LEU A 245 -8.23 -17.95 39.11
CA LEU A 245 -8.55 -19.36 39.37
C LEU A 245 -7.79 -19.94 40.57
N PHE A 246 -6.59 -19.43 40.86
CA PHE A 246 -5.70 -19.93 41.91
C PHE A 246 -5.10 -18.77 42.73
N PRO A 247 -5.92 -18.05 43.51
CA PRO A 247 -5.48 -16.87 44.26
C PRO A 247 -4.41 -17.18 45.31
N ASP A 248 -4.36 -18.41 45.83
CA ASP A 248 -3.43 -18.83 46.88
C ASP A 248 -2.03 -19.27 46.35
N LEU A 249 -1.85 -19.36 45.03
CA LEU A 249 -0.63 -19.88 44.40
C LEU A 249 0.35 -18.79 43.92
N VAL A 250 -0.01 -17.50 43.97
CA VAL A 250 0.86 -16.39 43.55
C VAL A 250 0.97 -15.33 44.66
N PRO A 251 1.73 -15.57 45.74
CA PRO A 251 1.79 -14.63 46.87
C PRO A 251 2.93 -13.61 46.80
N TRP A 252 3.82 -13.62 45.79
CA TRP A 252 5.06 -12.83 45.86
C TRP A 252 5.60 -12.34 44.51
N ILE A 253 5.13 -11.17 44.05
CA ILE A 253 5.94 -10.17 43.32
C ILE A 253 5.44 -8.81 43.83
N PRO A 254 6.30 -7.93 44.37
CA PRO A 254 5.91 -6.60 44.84
C PRO A 254 5.38 -5.71 43.71
#